data_AF-A0A940A7I9-F1
#
_entry.id   AF-A0A940A7I9-F1
#
_cell.length_a   1.000
_cell.length_b   1.000
_cell.length_c   1.000
_cell.angle_alpha   90.00
_cell.angle_beta   90.00
_cell.angle_gamma   90.00
#
_symmetry.space_group_name_H-M   'P 1'
#
loop_
_entity.id
_entity.type
_entity.pdbx_description
1 polymer ?
#
loop_
_entity_poly.entity_id
_entity_poly.type
_entity_poly.pdbx_seq_one_letter_code
_entity_poly.pdbx_strand_id
1 'polypeptide(L)'
;MTLQEVIKQRVMILDGAMGTRIQRFGLSESDFHGYALLRHHDVLMGNNDVLNITRPDVIGQIHRCYLEAGADLITTNTFSSQRISQADYHLEEYSRRLALEGARIAREAADQYSTPSHPRFVCGSVGPTNKSCSMSPDVSDPAARAITYDQLYDAFSEQIDALVEGGVDALLIETIFDTLNAKAAMDAAQNVFTRRGKTLPLMLSVTISDLAGRTLSGQTLDAFLASISSYPVFSVGLNCSFGALQMKPFLKELSEKAPYYVSAYPNAGLPNSMGLYDETAETMAPWMGEFIDEGLVNIIGGCCGTDEHFIRLFAEAAKGKATRVVPDAPQVMRLSGLEALHVTPEIRFVNVGERCNVAGSRKFLRLIKERKYDEAVSIARKQVADGALVIDINMDDGLLDAREEMVRFLNTIASEPDIARVPVMIDSSDWEVVTAALKCVQGKCIVNSISLKEGEDVFVSHAHTVRRFGAAVVVMCFDEQGQATSYERRIEIA
;
A
#
# COMPACT_ATOMS: atom_id res chain seq x y z
N MET A 1 4.39 22.32 -17.28
CA MET A 1 5.35 21.41 -16.63
C MET A 1 4.55 20.30 -15.95
N THR A 2 4.99 19.05 -16.08
CA THR A 2 4.37 17.88 -15.45
C THR A 2 4.90 17.67 -14.03
N LEU A 3 4.19 16.87 -13.21
CA LEU A 3 4.65 16.51 -11.87
C LEU A 3 6.06 15.88 -11.90
N GLN A 4 6.31 15.01 -12.88
CA GLN A 4 7.59 14.32 -13.08
C GLN A 4 8.74 15.27 -13.47
N GLU A 5 8.44 16.42 -14.07
CA GLU A 5 9.43 17.45 -14.38
C GLU A 5 9.73 18.31 -13.14
N VAL A 6 8.70 18.70 -12.39
CA VAL A 6 8.85 19.60 -11.24
C VAL A 6 9.63 18.95 -10.10
N ILE A 7 9.34 17.68 -9.79
CA ILE A 7 10.00 16.96 -8.68
C ILE A 7 11.52 16.84 -8.83
N LYS A 8 12.02 16.89 -10.08
CA LYS A 8 13.46 16.85 -10.40
C LYS A 8 14.15 18.19 -10.18
N GLN A 9 13.40 19.29 -10.14
CA GLN A 9 13.94 20.64 -10.08
C GLN A 9 14.00 21.18 -8.65
N ARG A 10 13.08 20.76 -7.79
CA ARG A 10 12.97 21.25 -6.41
C ARG A 10 12.28 20.23 -5.49
N VAL A 11 12.46 20.42 -4.19
CA VAL A 11 11.61 19.76 -3.19
C VAL A 11 10.20 20.32 -3.32
N MET A 12 9.22 19.42 -3.44
CA MET A 12 7.81 19.80 -3.57
C MET A 12 7.14 19.85 -2.20
N ILE A 13 6.17 20.75 -2.05
CA ILE A 13 5.41 20.93 -0.80
C ILE A 13 4.02 20.30 -0.94
N LEU A 14 3.76 19.25 -0.18
CA LEU A 14 2.44 18.68 0.06
C LEU A 14 1.71 19.52 1.12
N ASP A 15 0.38 19.49 1.11
CA ASP A 15 -0.46 20.17 2.08
C ASP A 15 -0.38 19.56 3.50
N GLY A 16 -1.19 20.11 4.41
CA GLY A 16 -1.33 19.66 5.78
C GLY A 16 -2.60 18.84 6.01
N ALA A 17 -2.99 18.65 7.28
CA ALA A 17 -4.15 17.84 7.61
C ALA A 17 -5.51 18.45 7.20
N MET A 18 -6.29 17.71 6.42
CA MET A 18 -7.70 18.04 6.17
C MET A 18 -8.57 17.93 7.44
N GLY A 19 -8.49 16.81 8.17
CA GLY A 19 -9.39 16.50 9.28
C GLY A 19 -9.31 17.51 10.45
N THR A 20 -8.10 17.81 10.94
CA THR A 20 -7.93 18.79 12.03
C THR A 20 -8.26 20.22 11.60
N ARG A 21 -8.21 20.52 10.29
CA ARG A 21 -8.68 21.81 9.77
C ARG A 21 -10.19 21.92 9.74
N ILE A 22 -10.91 20.86 9.35
CA ILE A 22 -12.38 20.80 9.42
C ILE A 22 -12.87 21.06 10.86
N GLN A 23 -12.21 20.47 11.87
CA GLN A 23 -12.57 20.65 13.28
C GLN A 23 -12.57 22.13 13.72
N ARG A 24 -11.71 22.99 13.14
CA ARG A 24 -11.65 24.43 13.48
C ARG A 24 -12.86 25.23 13.00
N PHE A 25 -13.67 24.70 12.08
CA PHE A 25 -14.89 25.36 11.62
C PHE A 25 -16.07 25.19 12.59
N GLY A 26 -15.94 24.36 13.62
CA GLY A 26 -17.00 24.17 14.63
C GLY A 26 -18.31 23.63 14.05
N LEU A 27 -18.21 22.77 13.03
CA LEU A 27 -19.37 22.21 12.33
C LEU A 27 -20.23 21.35 13.27
N SER A 28 -21.52 21.39 13.02
CA SER A 28 -22.55 20.65 13.77
C SER A 28 -23.06 19.45 12.96
N GLU A 29 -23.83 18.56 13.58
CA GLU A 29 -24.43 17.40 12.91
C GLU A 29 -25.21 17.81 11.64
N SER A 30 -25.95 18.92 11.72
CA SER A 30 -26.72 19.43 10.58
C SER A 30 -25.86 19.81 9.38
N ASP A 31 -24.60 20.20 9.59
CA ASP A 31 -23.65 20.48 8.51
C ASP A 31 -23.20 19.20 7.80
N PHE A 32 -23.05 18.10 8.54
CA PHE A 32 -22.68 16.79 7.99
C PHE A 32 -23.83 16.12 7.23
N HIS A 33 -25.09 16.40 7.59
CA HIS A 33 -26.24 15.99 6.77
C HIS A 33 -26.45 16.91 5.56
N GLY A 34 -26.37 18.23 5.77
CA GLY A 34 -26.75 19.24 4.78
C GLY A 34 -28.17 19.00 4.23
N TYR A 35 -28.50 19.66 3.11
CA TYR A 35 -29.78 19.41 2.42
C TYR A 35 -29.82 18.05 1.71
N ALA A 36 -28.66 17.53 1.30
CA ALA A 36 -28.54 16.32 0.50
C ALA A 36 -28.84 15.03 1.28
N LEU A 37 -28.60 15.01 2.60
CA LEU A 37 -28.76 13.83 3.46
C LEU A 37 -29.74 14.07 4.62
N LEU A 38 -30.70 14.99 4.48
CA LEU A 38 -31.71 15.29 5.51
C LEU A 38 -32.55 14.08 5.97
N ARG A 39 -32.70 13.08 5.10
CA ARG A 39 -33.46 11.84 5.39
C ARG A 39 -32.58 10.70 5.87
N HIS A 40 -31.27 10.89 5.91
CA HIS A 40 -30.36 9.95 6.54
C HIS A 40 -30.49 10.12 8.06
N HIS A 41 -30.55 9.02 8.82
CA HIS A 41 -30.90 9.06 10.24
C HIS A 41 -29.72 8.77 11.17
N ASP A 42 -28.62 8.23 10.65
CA ASP A 42 -27.43 7.97 11.46
C ASP A 42 -26.60 9.23 11.67
N VAL A 43 -25.76 9.19 12.70
CA VAL A 43 -24.81 10.26 13.03
C VAL A 43 -23.70 10.28 11.97
N LEU A 44 -23.56 11.39 11.27
CA LEU A 44 -22.55 11.60 10.23
C LEU A 44 -21.36 12.42 10.71
N MET A 45 -21.46 13.10 11.86
CA MET A 45 -20.31 13.81 12.42
C MET A 45 -19.12 12.87 12.64
N GLY A 46 -17.97 13.28 12.12
CA GLY A 46 -16.76 12.46 12.04
C GLY A 46 -16.50 11.88 10.65
N ASN A 47 -17.52 11.73 9.81
CA ASN A 47 -17.35 11.39 8.39
C ASN A 47 -16.98 12.62 7.57
N ASN A 48 -15.72 13.06 7.68
CA ASN A 48 -15.24 14.28 7.01
C ASN A 48 -15.41 14.25 5.48
N ASP A 49 -15.34 13.08 4.86
CA ASP A 49 -15.54 12.88 3.42
C ASP A 49 -16.93 13.37 2.96
N VAL A 50 -17.97 13.25 3.82
CA VAL A 50 -19.34 13.68 3.48
C VAL A 50 -19.44 15.17 3.18
N LEU A 51 -18.53 15.96 3.74
CA LEU A 51 -18.48 17.41 3.56
C LEU A 51 -18.12 17.80 2.12
N ASN A 52 -17.60 16.87 1.30
CA ASN A 52 -17.48 17.09 -0.15
C ASN A 52 -18.83 17.39 -0.80
N ILE A 53 -19.92 16.83 -0.25
CA ILE A 53 -21.28 17.04 -0.76
C ILE A 53 -22.00 18.13 0.04
N THR A 54 -21.87 18.12 1.37
CA THR A 54 -22.73 18.93 2.23
C THR A 54 -22.15 20.31 2.56
N ARG A 55 -20.82 20.43 2.59
CA ARG A 55 -20.07 21.68 2.85
C ARG A 55 -18.87 21.84 1.91
N PRO A 56 -19.07 21.82 0.58
CA PRO A 56 -17.99 21.99 -0.39
C PRO A 56 -17.29 23.35 -0.26
N ASP A 57 -17.99 24.35 0.29
CA ASP A 57 -17.44 25.67 0.62
C ASP A 57 -16.29 25.58 1.63
N VAL A 58 -16.43 24.75 2.66
CA VAL A 58 -15.41 24.53 3.71
C VAL A 58 -14.20 23.79 3.14
N ILE A 59 -14.44 22.69 2.42
CA ILE A 59 -13.37 21.88 1.83
C ILE A 59 -12.55 22.71 0.82
N GLY A 60 -13.25 23.45 -0.05
CA GLY A 60 -12.60 24.36 -0.99
C GLY A 60 -11.79 25.45 -0.28
N GLN A 61 -12.29 26.00 0.84
CA GLN A 61 -11.54 27.00 1.62
C GLN A 61 -10.24 26.42 2.19
N ILE A 62 -10.27 25.20 2.71
CA ILE A 62 -9.07 24.54 3.27
C ILE A 62 -8.00 24.36 2.19
N HIS A 63 -8.37 23.86 1.00
CA HIS A 63 -7.41 23.73 -0.11
C HIS A 63 -6.79 25.08 -0.49
N ARG A 64 -7.61 26.15 -0.61
CA ARG A 64 -7.11 27.49 -0.92
C ARG A 64 -6.12 28.00 0.14
N CYS A 65 -6.39 27.77 1.42
CA CYS A 65 -5.45 28.14 2.49
C CYS A 65 -4.08 27.46 2.34
N TYR A 66 -4.03 26.17 1.99
CA TYR A 66 -2.77 25.48 1.75
C TYR A 66 -2.05 25.92 0.46
N LEU A 67 -2.80 26.17 -0.61
CA LEU A 67 -2.24 26.71 -1.85
C LEU A 67 -1.65 28.12 -1.65
N GLU A 68 -2.33 28.99 -0.89
CA GLU A 68 -1.84 30.31 -0.47
C GLU A 68 -0.60 30.23 0.43
N ALA A 69 -0.50 29.18 1.25
CA ALA A 69 0.68 28.93 2.07
C ALA A 69 1.89 28.49 1.24
N GLY A 70 1.70 27.99 0.02
CA GLY A 70 2.77 27.60 -0.88
C GLY A 70 2.79 26.13 -1.28
N ALA A 71 1.77 25.34 -0.92
CA ALA A 71 1.67 23.93 -1.32
C ALA A 71 1.73 23.78 -2.86
N ASP A 72 2.62 22.92 -3.35
CA ASP A 72 2.67 22.49 -4.75
C ASP A 72 1.64 21.38 -5.04
N LEU A 73 1.40 20.53 -4.04
CA LEU A 73 0.52 19.36 -4.07
C LEU A 73 -0.55 19.53 -2.98
N ILE A 74 -1.82 19.29 -3.32
CA ILE A 74 -2.91 19.18 -2.34
C ILE A 74 -3.54 17.79 -2.41
N THR A 75 -3.96 17.25 -1.26
CA THR A 75 -4.65 15.96 -1.16
C THR A 75 -6.15 16.16 -1.21
N THR A 76 -6.88 15.32 -1.95
CA THR A 76 -8.35 15.36 -1.96
C THR A 76 -8.91 14.95 -0.58
N ASN A 77 -10.04 15.52 -0.16
CA ASN A 77 -10.74 15.09 1.07
C ASN A 77 -11.47 13.75 0.85
N THR A 78 -10.73 12.69 0.58
CA THR A 78 -11.29 11.39 0.14
C THR A 78 -10.67 10.20 0.86
N PHE A 79 -10.02 10.42 2.00
CA PHE A 79 -9.30 9.38 2.74
C PHE A 79 -10.17 8.14 3.02
N SER A 80 -11.47 8.34 3.28
CA SER A 80 -12.43 7.27 3.63
C SER A 80 -13.57 7.13 2.61
N SER A 81 -13.41 7.62 1.39
CA SER A 81 -14.47 7.65 0.35
C SER A 81 -14.72 6.31 -0.36
N GLN A 82 -14.36 5.19 0.25
CA GLN A 82 -14.65 3.84 -0.25
C GLN A 82 -15.79 3.19 0.54
N ARG A 83 -16.45 2.19 -0.06
CA ARG A 83 -17.66 1.55 0.48
C ARG A 83 -17.46 0.93 1.86
N ILE A 84 -16.27 0.42 2.14
CA ILE A 84 -15.95 -0.30 3.38
C ILE A 84 -15.98 0.66 4.59
N SER A 85 -15.38 1.85 4.50
CA SER A 85 -15.44 2.85 5.56
C SER A 85 -16.78 3.58 5.59
N GLN A 86 -17.39 3.82 4.43
CA GLN A 86 -18.71 4.47 4.41
C GLN A 86 -19.82 3.58 4.97
N ALA A 87 -19.61 2.26 5.07
CA ALA A 87 -20.53 1.34 5.73
C ALA A 87 -20.70 1.64 7.23
N ASP A 88 -19.69 2.19 7.91
CA ASP A 88 -19.81 2.62 9.32
C ASP A 88 -20.84 3.76 9.49
N TYR A 89 -21.18 4.44 8.39
CA TYR A 89 -22.16 5.54 8.32
C TYR A 89 -23.36 5.19 7.43
N HIS A 90 -23.51 3.94 6.95
CA HIS A 90 -24.53 3.52 5.97
C HIS A 90 -24.61 4.42 4.72
N LEU A 91 -23.46 4.84 4.20
CA LEU A 91 -23.29 5.71 3.02
C LEU A 91 -22.54 5.01 1.87
N GLU A 92 -22.56 3.69 1.79
CA GLU A 92 -21.84 2.93 0.76
C GLU A 92 -22.23 3.36 -0.67
N GLU A 93 -23.51 3.67 -0.90
CA GLU A 93 -24.01 4.15 -2.19
C GLU A 93 -23.53 5.58 -2.55
N TYR A 94 -22.96 6.31 -1.59
CA TYR A 94 -22.41 7.64 -1.81
C TYR A 94 -20.90 7.61 -2.08
N SER A 95 -20.19 6.50 -1.83
CA SER A 95 -18.73 6.39 -1.94
C SER A 95 -18.17 6.97 -3.24
N ARG A 96 -18.69 6.53 -4.40
CA ARG A 96 -18.29 7.08 -5.70
C ARG A 96 -18.46 8.61 -5.78
N ARG A 97 -19.62 9.11 -5.33
CA ARG A 97 -19.94 10.54 -5.41
C ARG A 97 -19.04 11.36 -4.48
N LEU A 98 -18.77 10.86 -3.27
CA LEU A 98 -17.86 11.49 -2.32
C LEU A 98 -16.47 11.66 -2.91
N ALA A 99 -15.95 10.59 -3.52
CA ALA A 99 -14.64 10.60 -4.19
C ALA A 99 -14.60 11.58 -5.38
N LEU A 100 -15.62 11.56 -6.24
CA LEU A 100 -15.71 12.42 -7.41
C LEU A 100 -15.79 13.91 -7.04
N GLU A 101 -16.67 14.27 -6.10
CA GLU A 101 -16.84 15.65 -5.67
C GLU A 101 -15.60 16.15 -4.91
N GLY A 102 -14.98 15.31 -4.07
CA GLY A 102 -13.71 15.64 -3.41
C GLY A 102 -12.59 15.96 -4.40
N ALA A 103 -12.47 15.17 -5.48
CA ALA A 103 -11.53 15.44 -6.56
C ALA A 103 -11.84 16.74 -7.32
N ARG A 104 -13.11 17.00 -7.64
CA ARG A 104 -13.52 18.23 -8.33
C ARG A 104 -13.21 19.49 -7.53
N ILE A 105 -13.53 19.51 -6.24
CA ILE A 105 -13.27 20.65 -5.36
C ILE A 105 -11.77 20.95 -5.30
N ALA A 106 -10.94 19.92 -5.16
CA ALA A 106 -9.49 20.08 -5.16
C ALA A 106 -8.95 20.54 -6.52
N ARG A 107 -9.46 19.99 -7.64
CA ARG A 107 -9.09 20.40 -9.00
C ARG A 107 -9.40 21.87 -9.27
N GLU A 108 -10.61 22.30 -8.92
CA GLU A 108 -11.02 23.71 -9.06
C GLU A 108 -10.13 24.64 -8.25
N ALA A 109 -9.79 24.27 -7.00
CA ALA A 109 -8.88 25.04 -6.17
C ALA A 109 -7.47 25.08 -6.79
N ALA A 110 -6.92 23.95 -7.21
CA ALA A 110 -5.59 23.89 -7.82
C ALA A 110 -5.51 24.72 -9.10
N ASP A 111 -6.53 24.67 -9.97
CA ASP A 111 -6.58 25.44 -11.22
C ASP A 111 -6.55 26.96 -10.99
N GLN A 112 -7.21 27.45 -9.93
CA GLN A 112 -7.22 28.88 -9.59
C GLN A 112 -5.84 29.42 -9.19
N TYR A 113 -4.97 28.57 -8.63
CA TYR A 113 -3.63 28.95 -8.15
C TYR A 113 -2.49 28.47 -9.08
N SER A 114 -2.82 27.68 -10.10
CA SER A 114 -1.85 27.12 -11.04
C SER A 114 -1.43 28.17 -12.07
N THR A 115 -0.11 28.29 -12.26
CA THR A 115 0.47 29.14 -13.31
C THR A 115 1.47 28.32 -14.15
N PRO A 116 1.80 28.72 -15.39
CA PRO A 116 2.76 27.98 -16.20
C PRO A 116 4.13 27.77 -15.53
N SER A 117 4.59 28.75 -14.72
CA SER A 117 5.84 28.70 -13.96
C SER A 117 5.73 28.02 -12.60
N HIS A 118 4.51 27.94 -12.04
CA HIS A 118 4.23 27.32 -10.75
C HIS A 118 2.93 26.52 -10.83
N PRO A 119 2.95 25.34 -11.46
CA PRO A 119 1.78 24.49 -11.54
C PRO A 119 1.39 23.96 -10.15
N ARG A 120 0.09 23.74 -9.93
CA ARG A 120 -0.47 23.09 -8.74
C ARG A 120 -1.07 21.75 -9.12
N PHE A 121 -0.82 20.74 -8.29
CA PHE A 121 -1.19 19.36 -8.57
C PHE A 121 -2.14 18.81 -7.50
N VAL A 122 -3.06 17.97 -7.92
CA VAL A 122 -4.03 17.29 -7.04
C VAL A 122 -3.65 15.83 -6.89
N CYS A 123 -3.46 15.41 -5.64
CA CYS A 123 -3.25 14.01 -5.27
C CYS A 123 -4.58 13.42 -4.78
N GLY A 124 -5.10 12.41 -5.47
CA GLY A 124 -6.24 11.63 -5.02
C GLY A 124 -5.87 10.79 -3.79
N SER A 125 -6.29 11.22 -2.59
CA SER A 125 -6.06 10.52 -1.33
C SER A 125 -6.90 9.25 -1.25
N VAL A 126 -6.25 8.12 -0.98
CA VAL A 126 -6.86 6.80 -0.77
C VAL A 126 -6.32 6.24 0.54
N GLY A 127 -7.14 6.26 1.59
CA GLY A 127 -6.79 5.69 2.88
C GLY A 127 -6.88 4.16 2.91
N PRO A 128 -6.42 3.52 4.00
CA PRO A 128 -6.22 2.08 4.07
C PRO A 128 -7.50 1.27 4.42
N THR A 129 -8.65 1.93 4.57
CA THR A 129 -9.89 1.43 5.20
C THR A 129 -9.76 1.18 6.72
N ASN A 130 -10.84 0.71 7.35
CA ASN A 130 -10.87 0.27 8.76
C ASN A 130 -10.67 -1.25 8.92
N LYS A 131 -10.42 -2.01 7.84
CA LYS A 131 -10.25 -3.47 7.86
C LYS A 131 -8.87 -3.88 7.37
N SER A 132 -8.33 -4.97 7.90
CA SER A 132 -7.07 -5.58 7.46
C SER A 132 -7.35 -6.85 6.66
N CYS A 133 -6.63 -7.03 5.55
CA CYS A 133 -6.65 -8.26 4.76
C CYS A 133 -5.58 -9.25 5.22
N SER A 134 -4.52 -8.79 5.88
CA SER A 134 -3.43 -9.66 6.35
C SER A 134 -3.61 -10.16 7.78
N MET A 135 -4.40 -9.48 8.61
CA MET A 135 -4.56 -9.79 10.04
C MET A 135 -5.93 -10.36 10.36
N SER A 136 -5.98 -11.32 11.29
CA SER A 136 -7.25 -11.82 11.81
C SER A 136 -7.89 -10.82 12.79
N PRO A 137 -9.21 -10.58 12.71
CA PRO A 137 -9.94 -9.85 13.75
C PRO A 137 -10.20 -10.71 15.00
N ASP A 138 -10.00 -12.03 14.92
CA ASP A 138 -10.32 -12.99 15.97
C ASP A 138 -9.04 -13.69 16.45
N VAL A 139 -8.69 -13.48 17.72
CA VAL A 139 -7.51 -14.08 18.36
C VAL A 139 -7.62 -15.61 18.45
N SER A 140 -8.85 -16.16 18.44
CA SER A 140 -9.09 -17.60 18.52
C SER A 140 -9.08 -18.32 17.17
N ASP A 141 -9.26 -17.59 16.06
CA ASP A 141 -9.11 -18.11 14.70
C ASP A 141 -8.09 -17.29 13.91
N PRO A 142 -6.80 -17.68 13.91
CA PRO A 142 -5.74 -16.96 13.20
C PRO A 142 -5.94 -16.94 11.68
N ALA A 143 -6.79 -17.82 11.14
CA ALA A 143 -7.09 -17.89 9.70
C ALA A 143 -8.23 -16.95 9.28
N ALA A 144 -9.05 -16.48 10.21
CA ALA A 144 -10.20 -15.62 9.92
C ALA A 144 -9.77 -14.28 9.32
N ARG A 145 -10.60 -13.71 8.44
CA ARG A 145 -10.38 -12.38 7.85
C ARG A 145 -11.68 -11.60 7.86
N ALA A 146 -11.61 -10.33 8.26
CA ALA A 146 -12.77 -9.44 8.27
C ALA A 146 -13.16 -8.97 6.87
N ILE A 147 -12.22 -9.03 5.92
CA ILE A 147 -12.38 -8.61 4.54
C ILE A 147 -11.50 -9.45 3.62
N THR A 148 -11.89 -9.59 2.35
CA THR A 148 -11.09 -10.27 1.33
C THR A 148 -10.38 -9.27 0.41
N TYR A 149 -9.34 -9.76 -0.28
CA TYR A 149 -8.63 -8.98 -1.30
C TYR A 149 -9.57 -8.45 -2.39
N ASP A 150 -10.52 -9.28 -2.84
CA ASP A 150 -11.46 -8.92 -3.91
C ASP A 150 -12.42 -7.81 -3.45
N GLN A 151 -12.89 -7.85 -2.20
CA GLN A 151 -13.72 -6.77 -1.64
C GLN A 151 -12.96 -5.45 -1.56
N LEU A 152 -11.68 -5.48 -1.17
CA LEU A 152 -10.81 -4.30 -1.18
C LEU A 152 -10.57 -3.80 -2.60
N TYR A 153 -10.26 -4.71 -3.53
CA TYR A 153 -10.02 -4.39 -4.94
C TYR A 153 -11.22 -3.67 -5.55
N ASP A 154 -12.44 -4.16 -5.32
CA ASP A 154 -13.67 -3.56 -5.85
C ASP A 154 -13.91 -2.17 -5.23
N ALA A 155 -13.77 -2.05 -3.91
CA ALA A 155 -13.97 -0.78 -3.20
C ALA A 155 -12.95 0.29 -3.62
N PHE A 156 -11.66 -0.08 -3.74
CA PHE A 156 -10.63 0.81 -4.24
C PHE A 156 -10.84 1.14 -5.72
N SER A 157 -11.26 0.19 -6.54
CA SER A 157 -11.55 0.43 -7.96
C SER A 157 -12.63 1.48 -8.16
N GLU A 158 -13.70 1.44 -7.35
CA GLU A 158 -14.78 2.44 -7.42
C GLU A 158 -14.27 3.85 -7.04
N GLN A 159 -13.58 3.97 -5.90
CA GLN A 159 -13.03 5.24 -5.42
C GLN A 159 -12.01 5.81 -6.40
N ILE A 160 -11.04 5.01 -6.84
CA ILE A 160 -9.97 5.44 -7.73
C ILE A 160 -10.52 5.84 -9.09
N ASP A 161 -11.48 5.09 -9.64
CA ASP A 161 -12.13 5.46 -10.90
C ASP A 161 -12.83 6.83 -10.81
N ALA A 162 -13.47 7.13 -9.68
CA ALA A 162 -14.08 8.42 -9.43
C ALA A 162 -13.06 9.55 -9.28
N LEU A 163 -11.94 9.31 -8.59
CA LEU A 163 -10.84 10.27 -8.46
C LEU A 163 -10.23 10.61 -9.82
N VAL A 164 -9.96 9.59 -10.65
CA VAL A 164 -9.43 9.76 -12.02
C VAL A 164 -10.41 10.54 -12.89
N GLU A 165 -11.72 10.26 -12.79
CA GLU A 165 -12.76 11.02 -13.47
C GLU A 165 -12.82 12.49 -12.99
N GLY A 166 -12.59 12.73 -11.69
CA GLY A 166 -12.53 14.06 -11.10
C GLY A 166 -11.30 14.89 -11.48
N GLY A 167 -10.32 14.30 -12.18
CA GLY A 167 -9.18 15.03 -12.74
C GLY A 167 -7.98 15.18 -11.79
N VAL A 168 -7.75 14.20 -10.91
CA VAL A 168 -6.51 14.15 -10.11
C VAL A 168 -5.27 13.98 -10.99
N ASP A 169 -4.15 14.56 -10.56
CA ASP A 169 -2.85 14.49 -11.26
C ASP A 169 -2.02 13.28 -10.84
N ALA A 170 -2.23 12.78 -9.61
CA ALA A 170 -1.59 11.61 -9.03
C ALA A 170 -2.56 10.87 -8.09
N LEU A 171 -2.29 9.61 -7.78
CA LEU A 171 -2.93 8.90 -6.67
C LEU A 171 -1.97 8.78 -5.51
N LEU A 172 -2.46 9.01 -4.29
CA LEU A 172 -1.73 8.84 -3.05
C LEU A 172 -2.43 7.80 -2.18
N ILE A 173 -1.90 6.58 -2.16
CA ILE A 173 -2.32 5.53 -1.23
C ILE A 173 -1.53 5.75 0.06
N GLU A 174 -2.19 6.23 1.10
CA GLU A 174 -1.51 6.74 2.29
C GLU A 174 -1.97 6.13 3.60
N THR A 175 -1.16 6.33 4.64
CA THR A 175 -1.35 5.72 5.96
C THR A 175 -1.44 4.20 5.85
N ILE A 176 -0.62 3.61 4.97
CA ILE A 176 -0.60 2.16 4.74
C ILE A 176 -0.14 1.49 6.03
N PHE A 177 -1.06 0.81 6.71
CA PHE A 177 -0.78 -0.01 7.89
C PHE A 177 -0.68 -1.50 7.56
N ASP A 178 -1.28 -1.92 6.44
CA ASP A 178 -1.32 -3.28 5.91
C ASP A 178 -0.93 -3.26 4.42
N THR A 179 0.17 -3.93 4.08
CA THR A 179 0.71 -3.94 2.73
C THR A 179 -0.16 -4.72 1.75
N LEU A 180 -0.94 -5.70 2.22
CA LEU A 180 -1.85 -6.45 1.36
C LEU A 180 -3.02 -5.56 0.90
N ASN A 181 -3.51 -4.68 1.79
CA ASN A 181 -4.48 -3.64 1.41
C ASN A 181 -3.89 -2.71 0.34
N ALA A 182 -2.65 -2.25 0.54
CA ALA A 182 -1.97 -1.41 -0.45
C ALA A 182 -1.79 -2.13 -1.79
N LYS A 183 -1.45 -3.42 -1.80
CA LYS A 183 -1.38 -4.23 -3.03
C LYS A 183 -2.73 -4.28 -3.75
N ALA A 184 -3.85 -4.42 -3.03
CA ALA A 184 -5.18 -4.36 -3.64
C ALA A 184 -5.49 -2.98 -4.24
N ALA A 185 -5.14 -1.90 -3.55
CA ALA A 185 -5.31 -0.53 -4.07
C ALA A 185 -4.42 -0.24 -5.29
N MET A 186 -3.17 -0.69 -5.29
CA MET A 186 -2.26 -0.56 -6.44
C MET A 186 -2.75 -1.35 -7.65
N ASP A 187 -3.24 -2.57 -7.44
CA ASP A 187 -3.85 -3.39 -8.48
C ASP A 187 -5.10 -2.71 -9.08
N ALA A 188 -6.00 -2.22 -8.23
CA ALA A 188 -7.16 -1.43 -8.63
C ALA A 188 -6.76 -0.20 -9.46
N ALA A 189 -5.73 0.54 -9.01
CA ALA A 189 -5.20 1.70 -9.73
C ALA A 189 -4.71 1.34 -11.13
N GLN A 190 -3.88 0.29 -11.28
CA GLN A 190 -3.37 -0.13 -12.59
C GLN A 190 -4.50 -0.56 -13.52
N ASN A 191 -5.50 -1.26 -13.00
CA ASN A 191 -6.67 -1.66 -13.78
C ASN A 191 -7.49 -0.44 -14.24
N VAL A 192 -7.80 0.51 -13.36
CA VAL A 192 -8.53 1.74 -13.69
C VAL A 192 -7.76 2.57 -14.72
N PHE A 193 -6.45 2.74 -14.53
CA PHE A 193 -5.58 3.45 -15.46
C PHE A 193 -5.64 2.83 -16.86
N THR A 194 -5.54 1.51 -16.94
CA THR A 194 -5.66 0.76 -18.21
C THR A 194 -7.03 0.98 -18.85
N ARG A 195 -8.13 0.79 -18.10
CA ARG A 195 -9.50 0.97 -18.60
C ARG A 195 -9.79 2.39 -19.08
N ARG A 196 -9.23 3.40 -18.40
CA ARG A 196 -9.42 4.82 -18.73
C ARG A 196 -8.41 5.35 -19.77
N GLY A 197 -7.43 4.54 -20.19
CA GLY A 197 -6.36 4.98 -21.10
C GLY A 197 -5.48 6.08 -20.50
N LYS A 198 -5.24 6.03 -19.18
CA LYS A 198 -4.46 7.00 -18.41
C LYS A 198 -3.26 6.33 -17.77
N THR A 199 -2.26 7.13 -17.42
CA THR A 199 -1.15 6.68 -16.56
C THR A 199 -0.80 7.83 -15.65
N LEU A 200 -1.19 7.72 -14.38
CA LEU A 200 -0.91 8.74 -13.38
C LEU A 200 0.22 8.25 -12.45
N PRO A 201 1.05 9.17 -11.91
CA PRO A 201 1.96 8.87 -10.81
C PRO A 201 1.24 8.19 -9.64
N LEU A 202 1.80 7.06 -9.21
CA LEU A 202 1.31 6.29 -8.06
C LEU A 202 2.23 6.53 -6.86
N MET A 203 1.71 7.22 -5.85
CA MET A 203 2.41 7.61 -4.64
C MET A 203 1.94 6.72 -3.49
N LEU A 204 2.88 6.25 -2.68
CA LEU A 204 2.60 5.41 -1.51
C LEU A 204 3.14 6.11 -0.25
N SER A 205 2.41 6.05 0.84
CA SER A 205 2.93 6.46 2.14
C SER A 205 2.58 5.45 3.21
N VAL A 206 3.61 4.91 3.86
CA VAL A 206 3.51 3.89 4.89
C VAL A 206 3.56 4.51 6.27
N THR A 207 2.75 3.97 7.19
CA THR A 207 2.78 4.37 8.59
C THR A 207 3.48 3.30 9.42
N ILE A 208 4.44 3.74 10.24
CA ILE A 208 5.15 2.88 11.18
C ILE A 208 4.44 2.96 12.53
N SER A 209 4.12 1.81 13.14
CA SER A 209 3.30 1.76 14.36
C SER A 209 4.10 1.99 15.64
N ASP A 210 5.40 1.68 15.64
CA ASP A 210 6.23 1.73 16.83
C ASP A 210 7.71 2.03 16.52
N LEU A 211 8.52 2.14 17.58
CA LEU A 211 9.95 2.40 17.46
C LEU A 211 10.75 1.21 16.91
N ALA A 212 10.14 0.04 16.73
CA ALA A 212 10.79 -1.11 16.11
C ALA A 212 10.81 -1.01 14.57
N GLY A 213 10.18 0.03 14.00
CA GLY A 213 10.27 0.31 12.57
C GLY A 213 9.38 -0.59 11.70
N ARG A 214 8.30 -1.14 12.28
CA ARG A 214 7.37 -2.02 11.58
C ARG A 214 6.02 -1.35 11.33
N THR A 215 5.34 -1.76 10.27
CA THR A 215 3.92 -1.48 10.06
C THR A 215 3.07 -2.18 11.11
N LEU A 216 1.79 -1.82 11.21
CA LEU A 216 0.85 -2.53 12.09
C LEU A 216 0.73 -4.02 11.73
N SER A 217 0.81 -4.34 10.43
CA SER A 217 0.86 -5.71 9.91
C SER A 217 2.23 -6.40 10.09
N GLY A 218 3.16 -5.79 10.82
CA GLY A 218 4.44 -6.39 11.25
C GLY A 218 5.58 -6.30 10.24
N GLN A 219 5.39 -5.67 9.07
CA GLN A 219 6.38 -5.64 8.00
C GLN A 219 7.42 -4.54 8.22
N THR A 220 8.71 -4.82 7.95
CA THR A 220 9.77 -3.79 7.95
C THR A 220 9.69 -2.91 6.71
N LEU A 221 10.31 -1.72 6.74
CA LEU A 221 10.38 -0.83 5.56
C LEU A 221 11.04 -1.49 4.35
N ASP A 222 12.12 -2.24 4.57
CA ASP A 222 12.81 -2.96 3.49
C ASP A 222 11.92 -4.03 2.85
N ALA A 223 11.18 -4.77 3.69
CA ALA A 223 10.22 -5.78 3.23
C ALA A 223 9.05 -5.15 2.48
N PHE A 224 8.59 -3.97 2.90
CA PHE A 224 7.60 -3.18 2.19
C PHE A 224 8.12 -2.78 0.79
N LEU A 225 9.34 -2.23 0.68
CA LEU A 225 9.97 -1.89 -0.59
C LEU A 225 10.11 -3.09 -1.53
N ALA A 226 10.45 -4.27 -1.00
CA ALA A 226 10.47 -5.52 -1.76
C ALA A 226 9.06 -5.92 -2.23
N SER A 227 8.04 -5.76 -1.39
CA SER A 227 6.64 -6.10 -1.70
C SER A 227 6.06 -5.26 -2.85
N ILE A 228 6.43 -3.98 -2.92
CA ILE A 228 5.95 -3.06 -3.95
C ILE A 228 6.85 -3.00 -5.19
N SER A 229 7.97 -3.72 -5.20
CA SER A 229 9.05 -3.58 -6.18
C SER A 229 8.68 -3.83 -7.64
N SER A 230 7.57 -4.54 -7.87
CA SER A 230 7.08 -4.90 -9.21
C SER A 230 6.09 -3.88 -9.78
N TYR A 231 5.64 -2.92 -8.97
CA TYR A 231 4.65 -1.91 -9.35
C TYR A 231 5.33 -0.63 -9.86
N PRO A 232 4.71 0.14 -10.77
CA PRO A 232 5.26 1.39 -11.30
C PRO A 232 5.06 2.54 -10.29
N VAL A 233 5.73 2.45 -9.13
CA VAL A 233 5.65 3.43 -8.05
C VAL A 233 6.44 4.69 -8.41
N PHE A 234 5.82 5.86 -8.22
CA PHE A 234 6.44 7.16 -8.42
C PHE A 234 7.17 7.64 -7.17
N SER A 235 6.51 7.59 -6.01
CA SER A 235 7.10 7.95 -4.72
C SER A 235 6.67 7.01 -3.61
N VAL A 236 7.54 6.87 -2.61
CA VAL A 236 7.26 6.16 -1.36
C VAL A 236 7.63 7.06 -0.19
N GLY A 237 6.83 7.08 0.86
CA GLY A 237 7.10 7.96 1.99
C GLY A 237 6.58 7.47 3.32
N LEU A 238 6.76 8.34 4.32
CA LEU A 238 6.27 8.14 5.67
C LEU A 238 5.30 9.25 6.05
N ASN A 239 4.20 8.87 6.70
CA ASN A 239 3.24 9.80 7.26
C ASN A 239 2.62 9.28 8.54
N CYS A 240 2.03 10.21 9.30
CA CYS A 240 1.35 9.93 10.56
C CYS A 240 2.27 9.27 11.60
N SER A 241 1.67 8.74 12.67
CA SER A 241 2.27 8.14 13.89
C SER A 241 3.22 9.02 14.69
N PHE A 242 4.20 9.66 14.04
CA PHE A 242 5.33 10.34 14.65
C PHE A 242 5.39 11.81 14.26
N GLY A 243 6.02 12.61 15.12
CA GLY A 243 6.53 13.92 14.75
C GLY A 243 7.81 13.82 13.92
N ALA A 244 8.31 14.95 13.42
CA ALA A 244 9.48 14.99 12.53
C ALA A 244 10.73 14.35 13.17
N LEU A 245 11.02 14.69 14.43
CA LEU A 245 12.19 14.16 15.14
C LEU A 245 12.19 12.62 15.22
N GLN A 246 11.08 12.02 15.62
CA GLN A 246 10.97 10.56 15.77
C GLN A 246 10.91 9.84 14.41
N MET A 247 10.41 10.51 13.35
CA MET A 247 10.34 9.94 12.01
C MET A 247 11.72 9.88 11.32
N LYS A 248 12.66 10.77 11.67
CA LYS A 248 13.95 10.93 10.99
C LYS A 248 14.74 9.61 10.80
N PRO A 249 14.90 8.73 11.80
CA PRO A 249 15.68 7.50 11.61
C PRO A 249 15.07 6.57 10.55
N PHE A 250 13.75 6.44 10.53
CA PHE A 250 13.03 5.60 9.55
C PHE A 250 13.04 6.23 8.17
N LEU A 251 12.95 7.56 8.09
CA LEU A 251 13.07 8.29 6.84
C LEU A 251 14.45 8.12 6.21
N LYS A 252 15.51 8.11 7.04
CA LYS A 252 16.87 7.85 6.58
C LYS A 252 17.00 6.43 6.00
N GLU A 253 16.51 5.42 6.71
CA GLU A 253 16.49 4.04 6.21
C GLU A 253 15.73 3.93 4.87
N LEU A 254 14.54 4.54 4.77
CA LEU A 254 13.75 4.54 3.56
C LEU A 254 14.49 5.25 2.41
N SER A 255 15.07 6.42 2.67
CA SER A 255 15.82 7.21 1.70
C SER A 255 17.04 6.47 1.15
N GLU A 256 17.75 5.72 1.97
CA GLU A 256 18.91 4.95 1.52
C GLU A 256 18.54 3.80 0.59
N LYS A 257 17.37 3.18 0.80
CA LYS A 257 16.96 1.94 0.11
C LYS A 257 15.98 2.14 -1.05
N ALA A 258 15.20 3.23 -1.06
CA ALA A 258 14.10 3.41 -2.00
C ALA A 258 14.59 3.88 -3.38
N PRO A 259 14.40 3.09 -4.46
CA PRO A 259 14.67 3.52 -5.83
C PRO A 259 13.52 4.36 -6.41
N TYR A 260 12.88 5.16 -5.57
CA TYR A 260 11.74 6.01 -5.88
C TYR A 260 11.98 7.41 -5.30
N TYR A 261 11.15 8.38 -5.67
CA TYR A 261 11.10 9.64 -4.94
C TYR A 261 10.60 9.41 -3.51
N VAL A 262 11.08 10.21 -2.54
CA VAL A 262 10.73 10.04 -1.13
C VAL A 262 9.88 11.19 -0.63
N SER A 263 8.76 10.87 0.04
CA SER A 263 7.90 11.85 0.73
C SER A 263 7.96 11.70 2.25
N ALA A 264 7.84 12.81 2.97
CA ALA A 264 7.70 12.78 4.43
C ALA A 264 6.72 13.87 4.89
N TYR A 265 5.67 13.47 5.60
CA TYR A 265 4.70 14.41 6.14
C TYR A 265 4.27 13.97 7.55
N PRO A 266 5.08 14.30 8.58
CA PRO A 266 4.84 13.91 9.96
C PRO A 266 3.65 14.64 10.59
N ASN A 267 3.20 14.15 11.74
CA ASN A 267 2.27 14.89 12.59
C ASN A 267 2.96 16.11 13.23
N ALA A 268 2.18 17.07 13.72
CA ALA A 268 2.65 18.15 14.60
C ALA A 268 2.93 17.60 16.02
N GLY A 269 3.88 16.66 16.11
CA GLY A 269 4.24 15.95 17.31
C GLY A 269 3.33 14.75 17.59
N LEU A 270 3.49 14.19 18.79
CA LEU A 270 2.57 13.16 19.29
C LEU A 270 1.31 13.83 19.87
N PRO A 271 0.12 13.23 19.69
CA PRO A 271 -1.08 13.75 20.32
C PRO A 271 -0.95 13.68 21.85
N ASN A 272 -1.37 14.74 22.54
CA ASN A 272 -1.43 14.78 23.99
C ASN A 272 -2.62 13.96 24.52
N SER A 273 -2.79 13.93 25.85
CA SER A 273 -3.87 13.15 26.49
C SER A 273 -5.29 13.57 26.09
N MET A 274 -5.46 14.75 25.48
CA MET A 274 -6.73 15.24 24.95
C MET A 274 -6.87 15.00 23.43
N GLY A 275 -5.90 14.33 22.80
CA GLY A 275 -5.87 14.11 21.35
C GLY A 275 -5.47 15.34 20.54
N LEU A 276 -4.94 16.38 21.18
CA LEU A 276 -4.47 17.62 20.53
C LEU A 276 -2.98 17.57 20.25
N TYR A 277 -2.51 18.41 19.33
CA TYR A 277 -1.12 18.48 18.91
C TYR A 277 -0.47 19.77 19.41
N ASP A 278 0.62 19.63 20.19
CA ASP A 278 1.28 20.75 20.88
C ASP A 278 2.50 21.31 20.12
N GLU A 279 3.04 20.58 19.12
CA GLU A 279 4.18 21.06 18.33
C GLU A 279 3.74 22.23 17.44
N THR A 280 4.56 23.28 17.33
CA THR A 280 4.28 24.45 16.49
C THR A 280 5.05 24.40 15.18
N ALA A 281 4.64 25.23 14.21
CA ALA A 281 5.33 25.35 12.93
C ALA A 281 6.79 25.75 13.12
N GLU A 282 7.08 26.69 14.04
CA GLU A 282 8.42 27.18 14.32
C GLU A 282 9.34 26.11 14.92
N THR A 283 8.78 25.18 15.68
CA THR A 283 9.56 24.07 16.26
C THR A 283 9.75 22.91 15.30
N MET A 284 8.77 22.66 14.41
CA MET A 284 8.80 21.55 13.46
C MET A 284 9.58 21.89 12.17
N ALA A 285 9.49 23.13 11.67
CA ALA A 285 10.12 23.53 10.41
C ALA A 285 11.66 23.33 10.38
N PRO A 286 12.42 23.55 11.46
CA PRO A 286 13.84 23.22 11.49
C PRO A 286 14.12 21.74 11.19
N TRP A 287 13.33 20.81 11.74
CA TRP A 287 13.46 19.37 11.47
C TRP A 287 13.15 19.04 10.01
N MET A 288 12.13 19.66 9.43
CA MET A 288 11.82 19.50 8.01
C MET A 288 12.95 20.05 7.12
N GLY A 289 13.59 21.16 7.53
CA GLY A 289 14.78 21.68 6.88
C GLY A 289 15.96 20.70 6.92
N GLU A 290 16.19 20.01 8.06
CA GLU A 290 17.21 18.98 8.16
C GLU A 290 16.95 17.79 7.21
N PHE A 291 15.69 17.39 7.01
CA PHE A 291 15.38 16.32 6.05
C PHE A 291 15.82 16.69 4.63
N ILE A 292 15.65 17.96 4.26
CA ILE A 292 16.06 18.47 2.95
C ILE A 292 17.58 18.60 2.87
N ASP A 293 18.21 19.17 3.89
CA ASP A 293 19.65 19.43 3.92
C ASP A 293 20.49 18.15 3.92
N GLU A 294 19.97 17.07 4.52
CA GLU A 294 20.56 15.73 4.46
C GLU A 294 20.21 14.96 3.17
N GLY A 295 19.41 15.56 2.27
CA GLY A 295 19.02 14.95 1.00
C GLY A 295 18.11 13.72 1.17
N LEU A 296 17.26 13.70 2.20
CA LEU A 296 16.41 12.55 2.53
C LEU A 296 15.08 12.53 1.76
N VAL A 297 14.65 13.67 1.22
CA VAL A 297 13.29 13.86 0.70
C VAL A 297 13.24 14.56 -0.65
N ASN A 298 12.20 14.26 -1.40
CA ASN A 298 11.78 14.94 -2.62
C ASN A 298 10.48 15.72 -2.40
N ILE A 299 9.66 15.31 -1.44
CA ILE A 299 8.37 15.90 -1.11
C ILE A 299 8.28 16.00 0.41
N ILE A 300 7.88 17.17 0.92
CA ILE A 300 7.57 17.35 2.35
C ILE A 300 6.17 17.93 2.53
N GLY A 301 5.50 17.58 3.63
CA GLY A 301 4.19 18.14 3.97
C GLY A 301 3.90 17.97 5.46
N GLY A 302 2.61 18.02 5.81
CA GLY A 302 2.17 17.77 7.18
C GLY A 302 0.99 16.80 7.25
N CYS A 303 0.91 16.05 8.35
CA CYS A 303 -0.24 15.21 8.67
C CYS A 303 -1.01 15.83 9.86
N CYS A 304 -1.46 15.03 10.82
CA CYS A 304 -2.39 15.48 11.86
C CYS A 304 -1.80 16.64 12.69
N GLY A 305 -2.61 17.66 12.92
CA GLY A 305 -2.24 18.86 13.68
C GLY A 305 -1.56 19.97 12.87
N THR A 306 -1.18 19.71 11.61
CA THR A 306 -0.54 20.70 10.75
C THR A 306 -1.54 21.58 10.00
N ASP A 307 -1.22 22.87 9.86
CA ASP A 307 -2.04 23.86 9.17
C ASP A 307 -1.24 24.72 8.18
N GLU A 308 -1.89 25.70 7.55
CA GLU A 308 -1.30 26.61 6.56
C GLU A 308 -0.04 27.32 7.06
N HIS A 309 0.12 27.52 8.37
CA HIS A 309 1.31 28.14 8.93
C HIS A 309 2.53 27.20 8.86
N PHE A 310 2.33 25.90 9.13
CA PHE A 310 3.36 24.87 8.94
C PHE A 310 3.80 24.81 7.48
N ILE A 311 2.83 24.71 6.56
CA ILE A 311 3.10 24.59 5.13
C ILE A 311 3.86 25.81 4.61
N ARG A 312 3.55 27.02 5.10
CA ARG A 312 4.30 28.21 4.76
C ARG A 312 5.76 28.13 5.19
N LEU A 313 6.03 27.72 6.44
CA LEU A 313 7.41 27.59 6.92
C LEU A 313 8.17 26.47 6.21
N PHE A 314 7.49 25.37 5.84
CA PHE A 314 8.08 24.28 5.07
C PHE A 314 8.45 24.73 3.65
N ALA A 315 7.57 25.49 3.01
CA ALA A 315 7.83 26.08 1.69
C ALA A 315 9.03 27.05 1.73
N GLU A 316 9.12 27.89 2.77
CA GLU A 316 10.30 28.76 2.96
C GLU A 316 11.59 27.94 3.18
N ALA A 317 11.54 26.89 4.01
CA ALA A 317 12.69 26.03 4.27
C ALA A 317 13.21 25.30 3.02
N ALA A 318 12.32 24.96 2.09
CA ALA A 318 12.65 24.28 0.84
C ALA A 318 13.20 25.20 -0.27
N LYS A 319 13.05 26.53 -0.16
CA LYS A 319 13.47 27.46 -1.23
C LYS A 319 14.95 27.36 -1.52
N GLY A 320 15.27 27.16 -2.81
CA GLY A 320 16.65 27.10 -3.30
C GLY A 320 17.43 25.85 -2.88
N LYS A 321 16.78 24.88 -2.23
CA LYS A 321 17.40 23.62 -1.81
C LYS A 321 17.33 22.57 -2.93
N ALA A 322 18.32 21.69 -2.96
CA ALA A 322 18.35 20.57 -3.88
C ALA A 322 17.34 19.48 -3.46
N THR A 323 16.77 18.80 -4.44
CA THR A 323 15.94 17.60 -4.23
C THR A 323 16.82 16.37 -4.04
N ARG A 324 16.36 15.38 -3.28
CA ARG A 324 17.06 14.09 -3.13
C ARG A 324 17.32 13.44 -4.49
N VAL A 325 18.52 12.90 -4.68
CA VAL A 325 18.83 12.07 -5.85
C VAL A 325 18.31 10.66 -5.62
N VAL A 326 17.49 10.15 -6.55
CA VAL A 326 16.95 8.79 -6.47
C VAL A 326 18.07 7.79 -6.81
N PRO A 327 18.37 6.81 -5.95
CA PRO A 327 19.36 5.78 -6.23
C PRO A 327 18.85 4.78 -7.28
N ASP A 328 19.77 4.10 -7.96
CA ASP A 328 19.43 3.05 -8.92
C ASP A 328 18.72 1.87 -8.24
N ALA A 329 17.78 1.26 -8.96
CA ALA A 329 17.10 0.07 -8.49
C ALA A 329 18.08 -1.12 -8.35
N PRO A 330 18.06 -1.85 -7.23
CA PRO A 330 18.90 -3.03 -7.06
C PRO A 330 18.64 -4.08 -8.14
N GLN A 331 19.71 -4.59 -8.77
CA GLN A 331 19.67 -5.63 -9.81
C GLN A 331 19.74 -7.04 -9.20
N VAL A 332 18.94 -7.28 -8.16
CA VAL A 332 18.88 -8.55 -7.43
C VAL A 332 17.44 -9.01 -7.29
N MET A 333 17.23 -10.32 -7.14
CA MET A 333 15.90 -10.83 -6.82
C MET A 333 15.52 -10.38 -5.41
N ARG A 334 14.40 -9.66 -5.30
CA ARG A 334 13.83 -9.20 -4.04
C ARG A 334 12.57 -10.00 -3.75
N LEU A 335 12.54 -10.64 -2.59
CA LEU A 335 11.40 -11.34 -2.02
C LEU A 335 11.12 -10.76 -0.63
N SER A 336 9.93 -11.01 -0.09
CA SER A 336 9.64 -10.63 1.29
C SER A 336 8.57 -11.49 1.93
N GLY A 337 8.73 -11.72 3.23
CA GLY A 337 7.64 -11.96 4.18
C GLY A 337 7.37 -10.66 4.94
N LEU A 338 7.44 -10.72 6.26
CA LEU A 338 7.55 -9.53 7.13
C LEU A 338 8.96 -8.91 7.10
N GLU A 339 9.96 -9.68 6.67
CA GLU A 339 11.34 -9.24 6.45
C GLU A 339 11.72 -9.42 4.98
N ALA A 340 12.68 -8.62 4.50
CA ALA A 340 13.15 -8.68 3.14
C ALA A 340 14.17 -9.82 2.96
N LEU A 341 14.07 -10.52 1.84
CA LEU A 341 15.10 -11.43 1.35
C LEU A 341 15.62 -10.88 0.01
N HIS A 342 16.80 -10.28 0.04
CA HIS A 342 17.52 -9.86 -1.15
C HIS A 342 18.51 -10.96 -1.55
N VAL A 343 18.28 -11.61 -2.68
CA VAL A 343 19.17 -12.66 -3.18
C VAL A 343 20.33 -12.01 -3.92
N THR A 344 21.33 -11.62 -3.15
CA THR A 344 22.57 -11.00 -3.62
C THR A 344 23.59 -12.06 -4.04
N PRO A 345 24.67 -11.68 -4.76
CA PRO A 345 25.75 -12.61 -5.13
C PRO A 345 26.41 -13.34 -3.93
N GLU A 346 26.33 -12.77 -2.73
CA GLU A 346 26.84 -13.39 -1.49
C GLU A 346 25.95 -14.57 -1.03
N ILE A 347 24.66 -14.54 -1.35
CA ILE A 347 23.72 -15.65 -1.10
C ILE A 347 23.84 -16.68 -2.22
N ARG A 348 24.82 -17.58 -2.08
CA ARG A 348 25.12 -18.60 -3.10
C ARG A 348 24.04 -19.69 -3.25
N PHE A 349 23.23 -19.92 -2.22
CA PHE A 349 22.17 -20.93 -2.23
C PHE A 349 20.99 -20.47 -1.39
N VAL A 350 19.81 -20.40 -2.00
CA VAL A 350 18.55 -20.13 -1.30
C VAL A 350 17.87 -21.46 -1.05
N ASN A 351 17.81 -21.88 0.21
CA ASN A 351 17.13 -23.10 0.61
C ASN A 351 15.63 -22.85 0.81
N VAL A 352 14.83 -23.59 0.05
CA VAL A 352 13.37 -23.59 0.12
C VAL A 352 12.90 -24.79 0.95
N GLY A 353 12.10 -24.56 1.97
CA GLY A 353 11.58 -25.60 2.86
C GLY A 353 10.43 -26.39 2.21
N GLU A 354 10.70 -27.64 1.81
CA GLU A 354 9.79 -28.52 1.06
C GLU A 354 8.72 -29.27 1.89
N ARG A 355 8.77 -29.22 3.23
CA ARG A 355 7.97 -30.14 4.08
C ARG A 355 6.51 -29.75 4.26
N CYS A 356 6.11 -28.54 3.85
CA CYS A 356 4.73 -28.07 3.87
C CYS A 356 4.02 -28.41 2.55
N ASN A 357 4.22 -29.64 2.10
CA ASN A 357 3.73 -30.15 0.82
C ASN A 357 2.93 -31.43 1.07
N VAL A 358 1.63 -31.43 0.75
CA VAL A 358 0.76 -32.59 1.01
C VAL A 358 1.14 -33.80 0.15
N ALA A 359 1.62 -33.60 -1.08
CA ALA A 359 2.07 -34.68 -1.95
C ALA A 359 3.41 -35.29 -1.49
N GLY A 360 4.32 -34.46 -0.97
CA GLY A 360 5.67 -34.86 -0.56
C GLY A 360 5.82 -35.31 0.90
N SER A 361 4.92 -34.89 1.79
CA SER A 361 5.05 -35.09 3.24
C SER A 361 3.83 -35.80 3.84
N ARG A 362 3.96 -37.11 4.08
CA ARG A 362 2.90 -37.93 4.73
C ARG A 362 2.45 -37.36 6.07
N LYS A 363 3.37 -36.76 6.84
CA LYS A 363 3.03 -36.12 8.12
C LYS A 363 2.17 -34.88 7.88
N PHE A 364 2.54 -34.01 6.94
CA PHE A 364 1.81 -32.79 6.64
C PHE A 364 0.42 -33.09 6.08
N LEU A 365 0.31 -33.98 5.09
CA LEU A 365 -0.97 -34.46 4.55
C LEU A 365 -1.93 -34.94 5.64
N ARG A 366 -1.44 -35.78 6.57
CA ARG A 366 -2.25 -36.26 7.69
C ARG A 366 -2.76 -35.11 8.56
N LEU A 367 -1.90 -34.14 8.88
CA LEU A 367 -2.28 -33.02 9.76
C LEU A 367 -3.30 -32.10 9.10
N ILE A 368 -3.14 -31.79 7.80
CA ILE A 368 -4.13 -31.01 7.04
C ILE A 368 -5.46 -31.76 6.95
N LYS A 369 -5.44 -33.04 6.57
CA LYS A 369 -6.65 -33.88 6.48
C LYS A 369 -7.38 -34.03 7.82
N GLU A 370 -6.65 -34.10 8.93
CA GLU A 370 -7.22 -34.15 10.28
C GLU A 370 -7.53 -32.75 10.87
N ARG A 371 -7.34 -31.67 10.09
CA ARG A 371 -7.54 -30.27 10.49
C ARG A 371 -6.73 -29.84 11.73
N LYS A 372 -5.56 -30.47 11.92
CA LYS A 372 -4.61 -30.17 12.99
C LYS A 372 -3.64 -29.05 12.57
N TYR A 373 -4.20 -27.87 12.33
CA TYR A 373 -3.45 -26.73 11.78
C TYR A 373 -2.30 -26.28 12.69
N ASP A 374 -2.49 -26.26 14.01
CA ASP A 374 -1.42 -25.87 14.96
C ASP A 374 -0.18 -26.77 14.86
N GLU A 375 -0.41 -28.08 14.70
CA GLU A 375 0.67 -29.04 14.49
C GLU A 375 1.30 -28.86 13.10
N ALA A 376 0.50 -28.53 12.06
CA ALA A 376 1.00 -28.27 10.71
C ALA A 376 1.86 -27.00 10.67
N VAL A 377 1.45 -25.94 11.37
CA VAL A 377 2.21 -24.69 11.57
C VAL A 377 3.57 -24.98 12.21
N SER A 378 3.64 -25.92 13.15
CA SER A 378 4.91 -26.32 13.77
C SER A 378 5.92 -26.87 12.76
N ILE A 379 5.46 -27.48 11.65
CA ILE A 379 6.35 -27.94 10.56
C ILE A 379 6.95 -26.74 9.85
N ALA A 380 6.13 -25.75 9.46
CA ALA A 380 6.61 -24.51 8.85
C ALA A 380 7.61 -23.78 9.75
N ARG A 381 7.26 -23.58 11.03
CA ARG A 381 8.13 -22.94 12.03
C ARG A 381 9.47 -23.65 12.16
N LYS A 382 9.44 -24.98 12.22
CA LYS A 382 10.67 -25.79 12.30
C LYS A 382 11.55 -25.61 11.07
N GLN A 383 10.99 -25.55 9.86
CA GLN A 383 11.78 -25.33 8.64
C GLN A 383 12.52 -24.00 8.68
N VAL A 384 11.85 -22.92 9.11
CA VAL A 384 12.48 -21.60 9.26
C VAL A 384 13.55 -21.62 10.34
N ALA A 385 13.29 -22.26 11.49
CA ALA A 385 14.26 -22.41 12.57
C ALA A 385 15.49 -23.24 12.15
N ASP A 386 15.29 -24.25 11.30
CA ASP A 386 16.34 -25.09 10.72
C ASP A 386 17.07 -24.38 9.54
N GLY A 387 16.70 -23.12 9.23
CA GLY A 387 17.42 -22.23 8.33
C GLY A 387 16.77 -21.98 6.97
N ALA A 388 15.56 -22.48 6.70
CA ALA A 388 14.85 -22.22 5.43
C ALA A 388 14.66 -20.71 5.20
N LEU A 389 15.12 -20.22 4.06
CA LEU A 389 14.98 -18.81 3.66
C LEU A 389 13.66 -18.53 2.95
N VAL A 390 13.01 -19.56 2.41
CA VAL A 390 11.67 -19.54 1.81
C VAL A 390 10.94 -20.81 2.22
N ILE A 391 9.61 -20.77 2.36
CA ILE A 391 8.80 -21.97 2.64
C ILE A 391 7.95 -22.29 1.42
N ASP A 392 8.07 -23.50 0.90
CA ASP A 392 7.18 -24.05 -0.12
C ASP A 392 5.89 -24.56 0.51
N ILE A 393 4.75 -24.20 -0.08
CA ILE A 393 3.42 -24.59 0.40
C ILE A 393 2.64 -25.18 -0.76
N ASN A 394 2.30 -26.45 -0.65
CA ASN A 394 1.49 -27.19 -1.62
C ASN A 394 0.34 -27.92 -0.91
N MET A 395 -0.87 -27.73 -1.43
CA MET A 395 -2.11 -28.33 -0.93
C MET A 395 -2.81 -29.22 -1.97
N ASP A 396 -2.12 -29.59 -3.05
CA ASP A 396 -2.66 -30.38 -4.15
C ASP A 396 -2.77 -31.86 -3.75
N ASP A 397 -3.96 -32.28 -3.32
CA ASP A 397 -4.31 -33.69 -3.09
C ASP A 397 -5.77 -33.92 -3.50
N GLY A 398 -6.05 -35.03 -4.20
CA GLY A 398 -7.39 -35.31 -4.72
C GLY A 398 -8.47 -35.55 -3.66
N LEU A 399 -8.12 -35.62 -2.37
CA LEU A 399 -9.05 -35.76 -1.25
C LEU A 399 -9.26 -34.44 -0.47
N LEU A 400 -8.60 -33.35 -0.85
CA LEU A 400 -8.68 -32.04 -0.20
C LEU A 400 -9.33 -31.01 -1.13
N ASP A 401 -9.97 -30.00 -0.54
CA ASP A 401 -10.23 -28.74 -1.25
C ASP A 401 -8.94 -27.92 -1.20
N ALA A 402 -8.09 -28.08 -2.21
CA ALA A 402 -6.77 -27.46 -2.26
C ALA A 402 -6.85 -25.93 -2.11
N ARG A 403 -7.90 -25.30 -2.65
CA ARG A 403 -8.11 -23.85 -2.59
C ARG A 403 -8.45 -23.41 -1.16
N GLU A 404 -9.39 -24.07 -0.50
CA GLU A 404 -9.76 -23.77 0.89
C GLU A 404 -8.58 -23.98 1.84
N GLU A 405 -7.88 -25.12 1.71
CA GLU A 405 -6.75 -25.48 2.57
C GLU A 405 -5.55 -24.54 2.38
N MET A 406 -5.27 -24.13 1.14
CA MET A 406 -4.21 -23.17 0.82
C MET A 406 -4.50 -21.81 1.48
N VAL A 407 -5.70 -21.27 1.28
CA VAL A 407 -6.11 -19.98 1.87
C VAL A 407 -6.04 -20.05 3.40
N ARG A 408 -6.60 -21.11 3.99
CA ARG A 408 -6.63 -21.28 5.45
C ARG A 408 -5.22 -21.39 6.04
N PHE A 409 -4.34 -22.18 5.42
CA PHE A 409 -2.99 -22.37 5.94
C PHE A 409 -2.14 -21.09 5.78
N LEU A 410 -2.22 -20.41 4.63
CA LEU A 410 -1.53 -19.13 4.42
C LEU A 410 -1.98 -18.06 5.43
N ASN A 411 -3.29 -17.94 5.65
CA ASN A 411 -3.82 -17.00 6.62
C ASN A 411 -3.40 -17.33 8.06
N THR A 412 -3.33 -18.62 8.41
CA THR A 412 -2.84 -19.09 9.71
C THR A 412 -1.37 -18.71 9.91
N ILE A 413 -0.47 -19.05 8.97
CA ILE A 413 0.96 -18.78 9.13
C ILE A 413 1.29 -17.28 9.09
N ALA A 414 0.45 -16.46 8.46
CA ALA A 414 0.60 -15.01 8.49
C ALA A 414 0.44 -14.42 9.91
N SER A 415 -0.26 -15.13 10.80
CA SER A 415 -0.42 -14.75 12.22
C SER A 415 0.75 -15.22 13.10
N GLU A 416 1.75 -15.90 12.53
CA GLU A 416 2.92 -16.45 13.24
C GLU A 416 4.20 -15.73 12.81
N PRO A 417 4.68 -14.71 13.57
CA PRO A 417 5.77 -13.84 13.12
C PRO A 417 7.06 -14.56 12.74
N ASP A 418 7.41 -15.64 13.45
CA ASP A 418 8.60 -16.45 13.17
C ASP A 418 8.57 -17.12 11.80
N ILE A 419 7.35 -17.41 11.30
CA ILE A 419 7.10 -18.01 9.99
C ILE A 419 6.92 -16.91 8.95
N ALA A 420 6.05 -15.95 9.25
CA ALA A 420 5.69 -14.86 8.36
C ALA A 420 6.89 -13.97 7.98
N ARG A 421 7.99 -13.97 8.76
CA ARG A 421 9.21 -13.22 8.42
C ARG A 421 9.83 -13.62 7.08
N VAL A 422 9.75 -14.89 6.68
CA VAL A 422 10.34 -15.36 5.41
C VAL A 422 9.30 -15.35 4.27
N PRO A 423 9.73 -15.20 2.99
CA PRO A 423 8.83 -15.35 1.85
C PRO A 423 8.23 -16.75 1.73
N VAL A 424 7.08 -16.83 1.06
CA VAL A 424 6.40 -18.08 0.71
C VAL A 424 6.56 -18.37 -0.78
N MET A 425 6.75 -19.64 -1.11
CA MET A 425 6.58 -20.19 -2.45
C MET A 425 5.23 -20.89 -2.52
N ILE A 426 4.33 -20.36 -3.34
CA ILE A 426 2.99 -20.90 -3.59
C ILE A 426 3.15 -21.99 -4.63
N ASP A 427 2.99 -23.25 -4.22
CA ASP A 427 3.12 -24.42 -5.09
C ASP A 427 1.76 -25.05 -5.36
N SER A 428 1.31 -24.97 -6.61
CA SER A 428 0.10 -25.66 -7.08
C SER A 428 0.10 -25.79 -8.61
N SER A 429 -0.49 -26.88 -9.08
CA SER A 429 -0.81 -27.14 -10.48
C SER A 429 -2.17 -26.55 -10.91
N ASP A 430 -3.00 -26.12 -9.95
CA ASP A 430 -4.29 -25.49 -10.21
C ASP A 430 -4.18 -23.96 -10.12
N TRP A 431 -4.50 -23.29 -11.22
CA TRP A 431 -4.39 -21.84 -11.32
C TRP A 431 -5.36 -21.08 -10.40
N GLU A 432 -6.51 -21.67 -10.08
CA GLU A 432 -7.46 -21.07 -9.14
C GLU A 432 -6.89 -21.07 -7.71
N VAL A 433 -6.15 -22.11 -7.34
CA VAL A 433 -5.43 -22.20 -6.05
C VAL A 433 -4.32 -21.16 -5.99
N VAL A 434 -3.50 -21.04 -7.05
CA VAL A 434 -2.44 -20.02 -7.14
C VAL A 434 -3.02 -18.61 -7.00
N THR A 435 -4.10 -18.32 -7.72
CA THR A 435 -4.75 -17.00 -7.68
C THR A 435 -5.35 -16.69 -6.31
N ALA A 436 -5.97 -17.68 -5.66
CA ALA A 436 -6.48 -17.53 -4.30
C ALA A 436 -5.36 -17.30 -3.28
N ALA A 437 -4.24 -18.01 -3.41
CA ALA A 437 -3.07 -17.86 -2.56
C ALA A 437 -2.41 -16.48 -2.68
N LEU A 438 -2.24 -15.96 -3.91
CA LEU A 438 -1.65 -14.64 -4.16
C LEU A 438 -2.42 -13.51 -3.44
N LYS A 439 -3.73 -13.68 -3.26
CA LYS A 439 -4.61 -12.75 -2.54
C LYS A 439 -4.45 -12.81 -1.02
N CYS A 440 -3.74 -13.78 -0.47
CA CYS A 440 -3.49 -13.94 0.97
C CYS A 440 -2.09 -13.47 1.39
N VAL A 441 -1.16 -13.29 0.45
CA VAL A 441 0.25 -13.03 0.77
C VAL A 441 0.60 -11.56 0.72
N GLN A 442 0.88 -11.01 1.91
CA GLN A 442 1.30 -9.63 2.11
C GLN A 442 2.61 -9.28 1.39
N GLY A 443 3.63 -10.13 1.53
CA GLY A 443 4.96 -9.92 0.96
C GLY A 443 5.06 -10.22 -0.54
N LYS A 444 6.29 -10.20 -1.07
CA LYS A 444 6.62 -10.66 -2.43
C LYS A 444 7.00 -12.14 -2.39
N CYS A 445 6.03 -12.98 -2.75
CA CYS A 445 6.15 -14.44 -2.83
C CYS A 445 6.71 -14.93 -4.16
N ILE A 446 6.85 -16.24 -4.27
CA ILE A 446 7.19 -16.95 -5.51
C ILE A 446 5.98 -17.79 -5.93
N VAL A 447 5.63 -17.76 -7.22
CA VAL A 447 4.67 -18.71 -7.81
C VAL A 447 5.44 -19.89 -8.39
N ASN A 448 5.13 -21.10 -7.92
CA ASN A 448 5.66 -22.37 -8.40
C ASN A 448 4.49 -23.22 -8.94
N SER A 449 4.19 -23.20 -10.23
CA SER A 449 4.95 -22.64 -11.33
C SER A 449 4.05 -22.30 -12.51
N ILE A 450 4.63 -21.72 -13.55
CA ILE A 450 3.99 -21.61 -14.88
C ILE A 450 4.83 -22.37 -15.90
N SER A 451 4.23 -22.74 -17.03
CA SER A 451 4.90 -23.48 -18.11
C SER A 451 4.19 -23.26 -19.44
N LEU A 452 4.80 -23.71 -20.55
CA LEU A 452 4.22 -23.68 -21.89
C LEU A 452 3.36 -24.93 -22.20
N LYS A 453 3.13 -25.81 -21.22
CA LYS A 453 2.40 -27.08 -21.40
C LYS A 453 1.03 -26.91 -22.08
N GLU A 454 0.34 -25.82 -21.77
CA GLU A 454 -0.99 -25.49 -22.28
C GLU A 454 -0.95 -24.43 -23.41
N GLY A 455 0.23 -24.19 -23.97
CA GLY A 455 0.47 -23.21 -25.01
C GLY A 455 0.86 -21.82 -24.50
N GLU A 456 1.31 -20.98 -25.45
CA GLU A 456 1.82 -19.63 -25.19
C GLU A 456 0.76 -18.70 -24.58
N ASP A 457 -0.49 -18.73 -25.07
CA ASP A 457 -1.54 -17.83 -24.61
C ASP A 457 -1.83 -17.99 -23.10
N VAL A 458 -1.89 -19.24 -22.63
CA VAL A 458 -2.10 -19.57 -21.21
C VAL A 458 -0.90 -19.14 -20.38
N PHE A 459 0.33 -19.43 -20.86
CA PHE A 459 1.57 -19.01 -20.21
C PHE A 459 1.63 -17.48 -20.04
N VAL A 460 1.34 -16.72 -21.09
CA VAL A 460 1.34 -15.25 -21.08
C VAL A 460 0.26 -14.71 -20.13
N SER A 461 -0.95 -15.28 -20.16
CA SER A 461 -2.04 -14.92 -19.23
C SER A 461 -1.64 -15.12 -17.77
N HIS A 462 -1.05 -16.27 -17.44
CA HIS A 462 -0.55 -16.58 -16.11
C HIS A 462 0.58 -15.62 -15.72
N ALA A 463 1.56 -15.38 -16.61
CA ALA A 463 2.65 -14.43 -16.38
C ALA A 463 2.14 -12.99 -16.12
N HIS A 464 1.11 -12.54 -16.84
CA HIS A 464 0.46 -11.24 -16.59
C HIS A 464 -0.16 -11.19 -15.19
N THR A 465 -0.81 -12.26 -14.75
CA THR A 465 -1.40 -12.36 -13.42
C THR A 465 -0.31 -12.35 -12.33
N VAL A 466 0.77 -13.11 -12.51
CA VAL A 466 1.91 -13.09 -11.57
C VAL A 466 2.49 -11.68 -11.46
N ARG A 467 2.70 -11.00 -12.59
CA ARG A 467 3.16 -9.60 -12.64
C ARG A 467 2.18 -8.65 -11.93
N ARG A 468 0.87 -8.82 -12.13
CA ARG A 468 -0.19 -8.02 -11.49
C ARG A 468 -0.12 -8.09 -9.96
N PHE A 469 0.07 -9.29 -9.41
CA PHE A 469 0.23 -9.50 -7.95
C PHE A 469 1.65 -9.21 -7.44
N GLY A 470 2.58 -8.89 -8.33
CA GLY A 470 3.95 -8.48 -8.02
C GLY A 470 4.86 -9.61 -7.54
N ALA A 471 4.49 -10.87 -7.75
CA ALA A 471 5.25 -12.04 -7.30
C ALA A 471 6.42 -12.39 -8.24
N ALA A 472 7.39 -13.14 -7.71
CA ALA A 472 8.39 -13.84 -8.52
C ALA A 472 7.78 -15.14 -9.08
N VAL A 473 8.45 -15.76 -10.05
CA VAL A 473 7.91 -16.95 -10.73
C VAL A 473 8.98 -17.98 -11.03
N VAL A 474 8.63 -19.26 -10.85
CA VAL A 474 9.34 -20.40 -11.41
C VAL A 474 8.71 -20.73 -12.76
N VAL A 475 9.51 -20.70 -13.83
CA VAL A 475 9.10 -21.17 -15.15
C VAL A 475 9.66 -22.58 -15.33
N MET A 476 8.78 -23.56 -15.45
CA MET A 476 9.18 -24.94 -15.68
C MET A 476 9.60 -25.13 -17.14
N CYS A 477 10.70 -25.85 -17.38
CA CYS A 477 11.08 -26.32 -18.71
C CYS A 477 10.13 -27.45 -19.17
N PHE A 478 8.88 -27.09 -19.43
CA PHE A 478 7.78 -27.97 -19.84
C PHE A 478 6.96 -27.21 -20.87
N ASP A 479 6.80 -27.77 -22.06
CA ASP A 479 5.94 -27.23 -23.11
C ASP A 479 4.98 -28.30 -23.68
N GLU A 480 4.34 -28.02 -24.81
CA GLU A 480 3.33 -28.90 -25.41
C GLU A 480 3.88 -30.28 -25.79
N GLN A 481 5.20 -30.43 -25.94
CA GLN A 481 5.85 -31.71 -26.22
C GLN A 481 6.15 -32.52 -24.94
N GLY A 482 5.92 -31.95 -23.76
CA GLY A 482 6.21 -32.59 -22.49
C GLY A 482 7.34 -31.92 -21.71
N GLN A 483 7.78 -32.60 -20.65
CA GLN A 483 8.88 -32.14 -19.81
C GLN A 483 10.23 -32.25 -20.54
N ALA A 484 11.07 -31.22 -20.43
CA ALA A 484 12.42 -31.24 -20.99
C ALA A 484 13.35 -32.23 -20.26
N THR A 485 13.64 -33.35 -20.92
CA THR A 485 14.51 -34.41 -20.38
C THR A 485 15.97 -34.32 -20.83
N SER A 486 16.29 -33.59 -21.92
CA SER A 486 17.67 -33.32 -22.39
C SER A 486 18.15 -31.91 -22.06
N TYR A 487 19.46 -31.69 -22.13
CA TYR A 487 20.09 -30.38 -21.89
C TYR A 487 19.65 -29.35 -22.94
N GLU A 488 19.65 -29.75 -24.21
CA GLU A 488 19.29 -28.90 -25.34
C GLU A 488 17.83 -28.46 -25.23
N ARG A 489 16.94 -29.38 -24.83
CA ARG A 489 15.52 -29.08 -24.67
C ARG A 489 15.25 -28.12 -23.51
N ARG A 490 16.05 -28.17 -22.45
CA ARG A 490 15.94 -27.20 -21.33
C ARG A 490 16.33 -25.81 -21.77
N ILE A 491 17.36 -25.67 -22.62
CA ILE A 491 17.78 -24.37 -23.18
C ILE A 491 16.76 -23.85 -24.19
N GLU A 492 16.18 -24.71 -25.01
CA GLU A 492 15.21 -24.28 -26.02
C GLU A 492 13.95 -23.67 -25.40
N ILE A 493 13.49 -24.19 -24.26
CA ILE A 493 12.29 -23.70 -23.55
C ILE A 493 12.60 -22.45 -22.69
N ALA A 494 13.83 -22.33 -22.16
CA ALA A 494 14.24 -21.25 -21.26
C ALA A 494 14.64 -19.98 -22.02
#